data_AF-A0A0G0HUH1-F1
#
_entry.id   AF-A0A0G0HUH1-F1
#
_cell.length_a   1.000
_cell.length_b   1.000
_cell.length_c   1.000
_cell.angle_alpha   90.00
_cell.angle_beta   90.00
_cell.angle_gamma   90.00
#
_symmetry.space_group_name_H-M   'P 1'
#
loop_
_entity.id
_entity.type
_entity.pdbx_description
1 polymer ?
#
loop_
_entity_poly.entity_id
_entity_poly.type
_entity_poly.pdbx_seq_one_letter_code
_entity_poly.pdbx_strand_id
1 'polypeptide(L)'
;MKVIFLQDVSRIGKKYDIKEVNDGYAMNFLLPRKLVVTATPRAVAELEMRKKEIVLKREVQENLLLKNLEEIKGKVVTIKGKANDKGHLFSAIHKKEIIEEMKKQLNAEISEEFIILEKPIKEIGECEIPISIKDKNSSFKLIVEEN
;
A
#
# COMPACT_ATOMS: atom_id res chain seq x y z
N MET A 1 -11.54 -1.74 -37.69
CA MET A 1 -12.45 -1.08 -36.72
C MET A 1 -11.70 -0.72 -35.44
N LYS A 2 -11.87 0.52 -34.96
CA LYS A 2 -11.31 0.94 -33.66
C LYS A 2 -12.19 0.48 -32.50
N VAL A 3 -11.57 -0.17 -31.53
CA VAL A 3 -12.23 -0.68 -30.33
C VAL A 3 -11.47 -0.31 -29.07
N ILE A 4 -12.21 -0.23 -27.97
CA ILE A 4 -11.70 0.00 -26.63
C ILE A 4 -11.80 -1.31 -25.86
N PHE A 5 -10.71 -1.78 -25.27
CA PHE A 5 -10.66 -3.02 -24.50
C PHE A 5 -11.26 -2.80 -23.10
N LEU A 6 -12.25 -3.61 -22.73
CA LEU A 6 -12.84 -3.62 -21.38
C LEU A 6 -12.13 -4.59 -20.44
N GLN A 7 -11.42 -5.56 -21.00
CA GLN A 7 -10.65 -6.59 -20.29
C GLN A 7 -9.32 -6.81 -21.00
N ASP A 8 -8.36 -7.40 -20.29
CA ASP A 8 -7.10 -7.83 -20.89
C ASP A 8 -7.36 -9.00 -21.85
N VAL A 9 -6.87 -8.87 -23.09
CA VAL A 9 -6.95 -9.92 -24.10
C VAL A 9 -5.54 -10.28 -24.53
N SER A 10 -5.12 -11.49 -24.17
CA SER A 10 -3.80 -12.03 -24.46
C SER A 10 -3.40 -11.81 -25.92
N ARG A 11 -2.19 -11.27 -26.13
CA ARG A 11 -1.57 -10.97 -27.43
C ARG A 11 -2.22 -9.84 -28.25
N ILE A 12 -3.32 -9.24 -27.78
CA ILE A 12 -4.05 -8.22 -28.56
C ILE A 12 -4.00 -6.86 -27.85
N GLY A 13 -4.45 -6.77 -26.59
CA GLY A 13 -4.57 -5.49 -25.91
C GLY A 13 -4.81 -5.64 -24.42
N LYS A 14 -4.47 -4.59 -23.66
CA LYS A 14 -4.76 -4.50 -22.23
C LYS A 14 -6.09 -3.78 -22.00
N LYS A 15 -6.67 -3.94 -20.82
CA LYS A 15 -7.84 -3.21 -20.35
C LYS A 15 -7.61 -1.70 -20.47
N TYR A 16 -8.59 -1.00 -21.01
CA TYR A 16 -8.58 0.43 -21.34
C TYR A 16 -7.61 0.86 -22.45
N ASP A 17 -7.13 -0.08 -23.25
CA ASP A 17 -6.36 0.21 -24.45
C ASP A 17 -7.29 0.48 -25.65
N ILE A 18 -6.86 1.35 -26.57
CA ILE A 18 -7.58 1.66 -27.80
C ILE A 18 -6.75 1.11 -28.95
N LYS A 19 -7.28 0.10 -29.64
CA LYS A 19 -6.59 -0.50 -30.79
C LYS A 19 -7.52 -0.68 -31.96
N GLU A 20 -6.89 -0.70 -33.13
CA GLU A 20 -7.54 -1.11 -34.36
C GLU A 20 -7.45 -2.63 -34.50
N VAL A 21 -8.61 -3.25 -34.73
CA VAL A 21 -8.75 -4.68 -34.91
C VAL A 21 -9.53 -4.97 -36.20
N ASN A 22 -9.39 -6.18 -36.72
CA ASN A 22 -10.17 -6.65 -37.86
C ASN A 22 -11.67 -6.63 -37.53
N ASP A 23 -12.48 -6.12 -38.45
CA ASP A 23 -13.92 -5.90 -38.25
C ASP A 23 -14.65 -7.20 -37.91
N GLY A 24 -14.37 -8.27 -38.66
CA GLY A 24 -14.95 -9.59 -38.41
C GLY A 24 -14.55 -10.17 -37.04
N TYR A 25 -13.34 -9.90 -36.58
CA TYR A 25 -12.88 -10.34 -35.27
C TYR A 25 -13.54 -9.53 -34.14
N ALA A 26 -13.73 -8.22 -34.34
CA ALA A 26 -14.45 -7.37 -33.41
C ALA A 26 -15.92 -7.81 -33.29
N MET A 27 -16.63 -7.97 -34.40
CA MET A 27 -18.06 -8.24 -34.45
C MET A 27 -18.42 -9.66 -34.04
N ASN A 28 -17.64 -10.67 -34.45
CA ASN A 28 -17.99 -12.08 -34.21
C ASN A 28 -17.43 -12.64 -32.90
N PHE A 29 -16.36 -12.04 -32.36
CA PHE A 29 -15.66 -12.58 -31.19
C PHE A 29 -15.60 -11.61 -30.02
N LEU A 30 -15.07 -10.39 -30.23
CA LEU A 30 -14.77 -9.48 -29.11
C LEU A 30 -16.01 -8.77 -28.54
N LEU A 31 -16.90 -8.28 -29.40
CA LEU A 31 -18.14 -7.59 -29.00
C LEU A 31 -19.15 -8.52 -28.32
N PRO A 32 -19.48 -9.72 -28.86
CA PRO A 32 -20.45 -10.61 -28.23
C PRO A 32 -19.99 -11.09 -26.85
N ARG A 33 -18.67 -11.24 -26.67
CA ARG A 33 -18.06 -11.61 -25.39
C ARG A 33 -17.84 -10.43 -24.45
N LYS A 34 -18.26 -9.21 -24.81
CA LYS A 34 -18.09 -7.98 -24.02
C LYS A 34 -16.62 -7.72 -23.62
N LEU A 35 -15.69 -8.14 -24.48
CA LEU A 35 -14.26 -7.91 -24.28
C LEU A 35 -13.84 -6.51 -24.73
N VAL A 36 -14.57 -5.95 -25.69
CA VAL A 36 -14.33 -4.61 -26.24
C VAL A 36 -15.64 -3.85 -26.46
N VAL A 37 -15.53 -2.52 -26.57
CA VAL A 37 -16.61 -1.62 -27.02
C VAL A 37 -16.13 -0.83 -28.23
N THR A 38 -17.05 -0.37 -29.08
CA THR A 38 -16.74 0.51 -30.21
C THR A 38 -16.10 1.81 -29.71
N ALA A 39 -14.99 2.23 -30.35
CA ALA A 39 -14.31 3.47 -30.00
C ALA A 39 -15.05 4.69 -30.60
N THR A 40 -16.24 4.98 -30.06
CA THR A 40 -16.99 6.20 -30.39
C THR A 40 -16.38 7.42 -29.69
N PRO A 41 -16.53 8.64 -30.20
CA PRO A 41 -16.02 9.85 -29.54
C PRO A 41 -16.47 9.97 -28.08
N ARG A 42 -17.72 9.58 -27.79
CA ARG A 42 -18.27 9.51 -26.44
C ARG A 42 -17.55 8.47 -25.56
N ALA A 43 -17.35 7.27 -26.07
CA ALA A 43 -16.69 6.19 -25.32
C ALA A 43 -15.20 6.49 -25.05
N VAL A 44 -14.53 7.17 -25.99
CA VAL A 44 -13.14 7.64 -25.81
C VAL A 44 -13.09 8.70 -24.69
N ALA A 45 -13.96 9.70 -24.72
CA ALA A 45 -14.02 10.73 -23.68
C ALA A 45 -14.33 10.14 -22.29
N GLU A 46 -15.26 9.17 -22.21
CA GLU A 46 -15.56 8.48 -20.94
C GLU A 46 -14.35 7.70 -20.42
N LEU A 47 -13.61 7.03 -21.31
CA LEU A 47 -12.39 6.31 -20.94
C LEU A 47 -11.29 7.25 -20.44
N GLU A 48 -11.12 8.42 -21.07
CA GLU A 48 -10.17 9.43 -20.60
C GLU A 48 -10.53 9.97 -19.23
N MET A 49 -11.82 10.25 -18.97
CA MET A 49 -12.28 10.64 -17.63
C MET A 49 -12.01 9.55 -16.60
N ARG A 50 -12.37 8.30 -16.89
CA ARG A 50 -12.07 7.17 -15.99
C ARG A 50 -10.58 6.97 -15.78
N LYS A 51 -9.75 7.13 -16.81
CA LYS A 51 -8.28 7.07 -16.67
C LYS A 51 -7.77 8.16 -15.72
N LYS A 52 -8.25 9.39 -15.88
CA LYS A 52 -7.91 10.51 -14.98
C LYS A 52 -8.33 10.21 -13.55
N GLU A 53 -9.54 9.71 -13.32
CA GLU A 53 -9.99 9.32 -11.98
C GLU A 53 -9.13 8.22 -11.36
N ILE A 54 -8.74 7.21 -12.14
CA ILE A 54 -7.87 6.12 -11.64
C ILE A 54 -6.49 6.65 -11.28
N VAL A 55 -5.92 7.52 -12.12
CA VAL A 55 -4.63 8.17 -11.87
C VAL A 55 -4.71 9.03 -10.61
N LEU A 56 -5.72 9.91 -10.51
CA LEU A 56 -5.93 10.75 -9.33
C LEU A 56 -6.12 9.91 -8.07
N LYS A 57 -6.89 8.82 -8.10
CA LYS A 57 -7.06 7.93 -6.95
C LYS A 57 -5.74 7.29 -6.53
N ARG A 58 -4.90 6.88 -7.49
CA ARG A 58 -3.56 6.34 -7.21
C ARG A 58 -2.65 7.41 -6.61
N GLU A 59 -2.61 8.59 -7.19
CA GLU A 59 -1.81 9.71 -6.68
C GLU A 59 -2.26 10.11 -5.27
N VAL A 60 -3.56 10.16 -5.00
CA VAL A 60 -4.08 10.45 -3.65
C VAL A 60 -3.66 9.37 -2.66
N GLN A 61 -3.76 8.09 -3.03
CA GLN A 61 -3.31 6.98 -2.17
C GLN A 61 -1.79 7.03 -1.93
N GLU A 62 -0.99 7.33 -2.95
CA GLU A 62 0.45 7.47 -2.83
C GLU A 62 0.86 8.67 -1.98
N ASN A 63 0.17 9.79 -2.11
CA ASN A 63 0.41 10.98 -1.30
C ASN A 63 0.00 10.77 0.16
N LEU A 64 -1.14 10.13 0.42
CA LEU A 64 -1.54 9.73 1.77
C LEU A 64 -0.50 8.79 2.38
N LEU A 65 0.00 7.83 1.59
CA LEU A 65 1.03 6.92 2.04
C LEU A 65 2.34 7.65 2.39
N LEU A 66 2.76 8.59 1.55
CA LEU A 66 3.95 9.42 1.82
C LEU A 66 3.79 10.23 3.09
N LYS A 67 2.65 10.91 3.27
CA LYS A 67 2.37 11.69 4.48
C LYS A 67 2.42 10.84 5.73
N ASN A 68 1.80 9.66 5.70
CA ASN A 68 1.83 8.74 6.84
C ASN A 68 3.27 8.28 7.15
N LEU A 69 4.08 8.00 6.13
CA LEU A 69 5.48 7.60 6.31
C LEU A 69 6.34 8.75 6.85
N GLU A 70 6.13 9.97 6.37
CA GLU A 70 6.80 11.17 6.89
C GLU A 70 6.41 11.45 8.33
N GLU A 71 5.13 11.29 8.67
CA GLU A 71 4.69 11.42 10.05
C GLU A 71 5.37 10.41 10.96
N ILE A 72 5.60 9.18 10.51
CA ILE A 72 6.24 8.13 11.33
C ILE A 72 7.76 8.29 11.39
N LYS A 73 8.36 8.88 10.36
CA LYS A 73 9.80 9.03 10.24
C LYS A 73 10.36 9.88 11.39
N GLY A 74 11.19 9.26 12.22
CA GLY A 74 11.83 9.94 13.36
C GLY A 74 10.92 10.13 14.57
N LYS A 75 9.69 9.59 14.57
CA LYS A 75 8.90 9.48 15.80
C LYS A 75 9.60 8.51 16.76
N VAL A 76 9.49 8.83 18.04
CA VAL A 76 10.01 8.04 19.15
C VAL A 76 8.81 7.42 19.85
N VAL A 77 8.82 6.10 20.00
CA VAL A 77 7.82 5.35 20.75
C VAL A 77 8.50 4.84 22.00
N THR A 78 7.96 5.15 23.17
CA THR A 78 8.53 4.64 24.43
C THR A 78 7.65 3.54 24.99
N ILE A 79 8.20 2.34 25.19
CA ILE A 79 7.49 1.23 25.84
C ILE A 79 8.15 0.97 27.19
N LYS A 80 7.32 0.92 28.25
CA LYS A 80 7.77 0.59 29.59
C LYS A 80 7.57 -0.89 29.87
N GLY A 81 8.62 -1.57 30.30
CA GLY A 81 8.58 -3.00 30.61
C GLY A 81 9.33 -3.33 31.89
N LYS A 82 8.97 -4.45 32.53
CA LYS A 82 9.75 -4.97 33.65
C LYS A 82 11.01 -5.63 33.10
N ALA A 83 12.17 -5.17 33.55
CA ALA A 83 13.47 -5.73 33.20
C ALA A 83 14.15 -6.33 34.44
N ASN A 84 15.16 -7.17 34.22
CA ASN A 84 16.07 -7.60 35.28
C ASN A 84 17.29 -6.67 35.36
N ASP A 85 18.10 -6.82 36.41
CA ASP A 85 19.34 -6.03 36.61
C ASP A 85 20.37 -6.18 35.45
N LYS A 86 20.18 -7.17 34.57
CA LYS A 86 21.02 -7.40 33.38
C LYS A 86 20.45 -6.76 32.11
N GLY A 87 19.32 -6.05 32.19
CA GLY A 87 18.68 -5.38 31.05
C GLY A 87 17.82 -6.27 30.16
N HIS A 88 17.52 -7.51 30.56
CA HIS A 88 16.59 -8.37 29.84
C HIS A 88 15.15 -8.16 30.36
N LEU A 89 14.22 -8.01 29.42
CA LEU A 89 12.79 -7.90 29.70
C LEU A 89 12.21 -9.25 30.13
N PHE A 90 11.36 -9.23 31.15
CA PHE A 90 10.59 -10.41 31.57
C PHE A 90 9.53 -10.83 30.53
N SER A 91 9.02 -9.85 29.78
CA SER A 91 8.03 -10.05 28.71
C SER A 91 8.62 -9.54 27.40
N ALA A 92 8.57 -10.37 26.36
CA ALA A 92 9.04 -9.97 25.05
C ALA A 92 8.02 -9.02 24.41
N ILE A 93 8.50 -7.90 23.87
CA ILE A 93 7.66 -6.93 23.18
C ILE A 93 7.41 -7.43 21.75
N HIS A 94 6.13 -7.59 21.42
CA HIS A 94 5.68 -8.01 20.10
C HIS A 94 5.13 -6.84 19.28
N LYS A 95 4.93 -7.05 17.97
CA LYS A 95 4.37 -6.03 17.05
C LYS A 95 3.06 -5.41 17.56
N LYS A 96 2.21 -6.21 18.21
CA LYS A 96 0.92 -5.76 18.76
C LYS A 96 1.07 -4.68 19.82
N GLU A 97 1.96 -4.89 20.80
CA GLU A 97 2.23 -3.91 21.86
C GLU A 97 2.81 -2.62 21.28
N ILE A 98 3.70 -2.74 20.28
CA ILE A 98 4.27 -1.58 19.59
C ILE A 98 3.16 -0.76 18.91
N ILE A 99 2.21 -1.40 18.24
CA ILE A 99 1.11 -0.72 17.55
C ILE A 99 0.16 -0.06 18.53
N GLU A 100 -0.18 -0.73 19.63
CA GLU A 100 -1.00 -0.13 20.67
C GLU A 100 -0.35 1.12 21.26
N GLU A 101 0.95 1.07 21.51
CA GLU A 101 1.67 2.21 22.08
C GLU A 101 1.87 3.33 21.05
N MET A 102 2.13 3.00 19.79
CA MET A 102 2.12 3.96 18.68
C MET A 102 0.78 4.66 18.53
N LYS A 103 -0.33 3.93 18.66
CA LYS A 103 -1.67 4.49 18.61
C LYS A 103 -1.94 5.42 19.80
N LYS A 104 -1.50 5.05 21.00
CA LYS A 104 -1.66 5.89 22.21
C LYS A 104 -0.81 7.17 22.17
N GLN A 105 0.47 7.06 21.80
CA GLN A 105 1.43 8.17 21.89
C GLN A 105 1.41 9.08 20.67
N LEU A 106 1.23 8.51 19.48
CA LEU A 106 1.44 9.21 18.21
C LEU A 106 0.16 9.34 17.39
N ASN A 107 -0.95 8.77 17.87
CA ASN A 107 -2.26 8.68 17.21
C ASN A 107 -2.16 8.14 15.76
N ALA A 108 -1.14 7.31 15.50
CA ALA A 108 -0.86 6.72 14.20
C ALA A 108 -1.41 5.30 14.16
N GLU A 109 -2.34 5.03 13.25
CA GLU A 109 -2.86 3.69 13.00
C GLU A 109 -2.00 2.97 11.95
N ILE A 110 -1.24 1.96 12.39
CA ILE A 110 -0.36 1.14 11.55
C ILE A 110 -0.76 -0.32 11.71
N SER A 111 -0.84 -1.06 10.60
CA SER A 111 -1.10 -2.50 10.60
C SER A 111 0.16 -3.31 10.90
N GLU A 112 0.01 -4.47 11.56
CA GLU A 112 1.10 -5.41 11.90
C GLU A 112 1.94 -5.86 10.70
N GLU A 113 1.31 -5.89 9.52
CA GLU A 113 1.94 -6.29 8.25
C GLU A 113 3.03 -5.32 7.80
N PHE A 114 2.94 -4.04 8.20
CA PHE A 114 3.88 -3.02 7.78
C PHE A 114 5.14 -2.95 8.65
N ILE A 115 5.08 -3.46 9.88
CA ILE A 115 6.23 -3.47 10.80
C ILE A 115 7.10 -4.69 10.51
N ILE A 116 8.37 -4.45 10.17
CA ILE A 116 9.35 -5.51 9.96
C ILE A 116 10.04 -5.77 11.31
N LEU A 117 9.64 -6.86 11.95
CA LEU A 117 10.22 -7.34 13.20
C LEU A 117 10.43 -8.85 13.08
N GLU A 118 11.68 -9.28 12.92
CA GLU A 118 12.04 -10.70 12.76
C GLU A 118 12.03 -11.45 14.11
N LYS A 119 12.43 -10.76 15.18
CA LYS A 119 12.49 -11.30 16.53
C LYS A 119 11.83 -10.32 17.49
N PRO A 120 11.04 -10.80 18.46
CA PRO A 120 10.47 -9.95 19.48
C PRO A 120 11.58 -9.38 20.38
N ILE A 121 11.35 -8.17 20.89
CA ILE A 121 12.36 -7.40 21.61
C ILE A 121 12.37 -7.87 23.06
N LYS A 122 13.56 -8.25 23.56
CA LYS A 122 13.75 -8.84 24.89
C LYS A 122 14.76 -8.09 25.74
N GLU A 123 15.25 -6.95 25.26
CA GLU A 123 16.29 -6.16 25.89
C GLU A 123 15.82 -4.71 25.97
N ILE A 124 16.20 -4.04 27.06
CA ILE A 124 16.01 -2.60 27.20
C ILE A 124 16.99 -1.84 26.32
N GLY A 125 16.60 -0.62 25.91
CA GLY A 125 17.44 0.25 25.10
C GLY A 125 16.73 0.83 23.88
N GLU A 126 17.52 1.45 23.01
CA GLU A 126 17.04 2.07 21.78
C GLU A 126 17.20 1.12 20.60
N CYS A 127 16.10 0.86 19.89
CA CYS A 127 16.08 0.06 18.68
C CYS A 127 15.40 0.82 17.54
N GLU A 128 16.00 0.81 16.36
CA GLU A 128 15.35 1.37 15.17
C GLU A 128 14.58 0.25 14.46
N ILE A 129 13.26 0.43 14.33
CA ILE A 129 12.37 -0.58 13.75
C ILE A 129 11.97 -0.14 12.34
N PRO A 130 12.27 -0.95 11.31
CA PRO A 130 11.88 -0.66 9.94
C PRO A 130 10.38 -0.91 9.71
N ILE A 131 9.77 -0.02 8.92
CA ILE A 131 8.41 -0.12 8.40
C ILE A 131 8.48 -0.16 6.88
N SER A 132 7.76 -1.08 6.26
CA SER A 132 7.63 -1.17 4.81
C SER A 132 6.17 -1.19 4.38
N ILE A 133 5.81 -0.31 3.44
CA ILE A 133 4.48 -0.25 2.87
C ILE A 133 4.58 -0.16 1.35
N LYS A 134 4.13 -1.21 0.64
CA LYS A 134 3.99 -1.27 -0.84
C LYS A 134 5.12 -0.52 -1.58
N ASP A 135 6.36 -0.93 -1.34
CA ASP A 135 7.60 -0.40 -1.96
C ASP A 135 8.24 0.85 -1.32
N LYS A 136 7.67 1.41 -0.24
CA LYS A 136 8.28 2.52 0.52
C LYS A 136 8.71 2.06 1.91
N ASN A 137 9.97 2.37 2.26
CA ASN A 137 10.57 2.02 3.53
C ASN A 137 10.76 3.27 4.41
N SER A 138 10.42 3.15 5.69
CA SER A 138 10.68 4.14 6.72
C SER A 138 11.15 3.44 7.99
N SER A 139 11.58 4.20 8.98
CA SER A 139 11.99 3.69 10.28
C SER A 139 11.50 4.61 11.40
N PHE A 140 11.23 4.03 12.56
CA PHE A 140 10.95 4.78 13.78
C PHE A 140 11.85 4.27 14.91
N LYS A 141 12.08 5.14 15.90
CA LYS A 141 12.86 4.79 17.08
C LYS A 141 11.93 4.23 18.15
N LEU A 142 12.27 3.06 18.66
CA LEU A 142 11.63 2.46 19.81
C LEU A 142 12.59 2.54 21.00
N ILE A 143 12.15 3.16 22.09
CA ILE A 143 12.88 3.21 23.35
C ILE A 143 12.17 2.28 24.31
N VAL A 144 12.90 1.31 24.85
CA VAL A 144 12.40 0.42 25.89
C VAL A 144 13.02 0.82 27.21
N GLU A 145 12.19 1.27 28.15
CA GLU A 145 12.58 1.71 29.48
C GLU A 145 12.11 0.71 30.54
N GLU A 146 12.89 0.61 31.63
CA GLU A 146 12.47 -0.09 32.84
C GLU A 146 11.36 0.70 33.54
N ASN A 147 10.30 -0.01 33.95
CA ASN A 147 9.14 0.57 34.62
C ASN A 147 9.31 0.73 36.13
#